data_AF-A0AAC9Z1X8-F1
#
_entry.id   AF-A0AAC9Z1X8-F1
#
_cell.length_a   1.000
_cell.length_b   1.000
_cell.length_c   1.000
_cell.angle_alpha   90.00
_cell.angle_beta   90.00
_cell.angle_gamma   90.00
#
_symmetry.space_group_name_H-M   'P 1'
#
loop_
_entity.id
_entity.type
_entity.pdbx_description
1 polymer ?
#
loop_
_entity_poly.entity_id
_entity_poly.type
_entity_poly.pdbx_seq_one_letter_code
_entity_poly.pdbx_strand_id
1 'polypeptide(L)'
;MKKIIIRCLVLLGISLNLQLRCTKPEVEVESPNKSKTLKHNYIVLASVDGSAVEVEVSYSVFVAGNSENIVKTETLTTPFVIGGEDVKVVYDSLTYESHMGKRHLHNELKRNYTPKGADYLEIKNLSNVDLEYCVVGNQSLKYYTTKYIDEWINMSNRHLIDKSKVVKYSPIPIYKATPVLYLLKPELAPQIDVYVPWVIGYCNGISCSISDMPAKLVSLKAPILGEMTATAPFSIPQIMGIYRQEYTNGYTLFEDYDRYTTGQISSVNESLISSRYNDVKHYGVIPSNQTLSNSGQIWFINTRQGFYGSKIFEQYGE
;
A
#
# COMPACT_ATOMS: atom_id res chain seq x y z
N MET A 1 17.54 -59.40 -12.13
CA MET A 1 17.31 -58.22 -11.26
C MET A 1 17.78 -56.89 -11.85
N LYS A 2 18.99 -56.76 -12.41
CA LYS A 2 19.48 -55.49 -13.02
C LYS A 2 18.55 -54.84 -14.06
N LYS A 3 17.95 -55.63 -14.96
CA LYS A 3 17.05 -55.10 -16.02
C LYS A 3 15.67 -54.63 -15.52
N ILE A 4 15.20 -55.10 -14.36
CA ILE A 4 13.91 -54.71 -13.76
C ILE A 4 14.09 -53.40 -12.97
N ILE A 5 15.18 -53.28 -12.21
CA ILE A 5 15.52 -52.06 -11.44
C ILE A 5 15.73 -50.86 -12.37
N ILE A 6 16.39 -51.06 -13.52
CA ILE A 6 16.60 -49.99 -14.52
C ILE A 6 15.27 -49.53 -15.14
N ARG A 7 14.33 -50.44 -15.41
CA ARG A 7 13.01 -50.09 -15.95
C ARG A 7 12.14 -49.34 -14.92
N CYS A 8 12.22 -49.71 -13.64
CA CYS A 8 11.54 -48.99 -12.56
C CYS A 8 12.12 -47.58 -12.34
N LEU A 9 13.44 -47.39 -12.44
CA LEU A 9 14.09 -46.08 -12.31
C LEU A 9 13.77 -45.13 -13.48
N VAL A 10 13.64 -45.66 -14.71
CA VAL A 10 13.23 -44.86 -15.88
C VAL A 10 11.76 -44.43 -15.77
N LEU A 11 10.88 -45.31 -15.28
CA LEU A 11 9.47 -44.97 -15.03
C LEU A 11 9.30 -43.99 -13.85
N LEU A 12 10.14 -44.08 -12.81
CA LEU A 12 10.19 -43.08 -11.73
C LEU A 12 10.69 -41.72 -12.25
N GLY A 13 11.70 -41.71 -13.11
CA GLY A 13 12.23 -40.50 -13.74
C GLY A 13 11.22 -39.80 -14.66
N ILE A 14 10.38 -40.55 -15.37
CA ILE A 14 9.32 -39.99 -16.24
C ILE A 14 8.13 -39.45 -15.40
N SER A 15 7.78 -40.12 -14.30
CA SER A 15 6.71 -39.66 -13.39
C SER A 15 7.12 -38.44 -12.54
N LEU A 16 8.39 -38.33 -12.14
CA LEU A 16 8.93 -37.13 -11.47
C LEU A 16 9.04 -35.91 -12.41
N ASN A 17 9.19 -36.10 -13.73
CA ASN A 17 9.21 -34.99 -14.68
C ASN A 17 7.81 -34.47 -15.06
N LEU A 18 6.75 -35.27 -14.90
CA LEU A 18 5.38 -34.81 -15.15
C LEU A 18 4.77 -34.00 -13.99
N GLN A 19 5.29 -34.12 -12.76
CA GLN A 19 4.71 -33.44 -11.59
C GLN A 19 5.34 -32.08 -11.24
N LEU A 20 6.30 -31.59 -12.03
CA LEU A 20 7.02 -30.34 -11.73
C LEU A 20 6.83 -29.21 -12.74
N ARG A 21 5.94 -29.35 -13.73
CA ARG A 21 5.49 -28.22 -14.54
C ARG A 21 4.22 -27.63 -13.94
N CYS A 22 4.38 -26.84 -12.88
CA CYS A 22 3.46 -25.73 -12.65
C CYS A 22 3.63 -24.79 -13.86
N THR A 23 2.87 -25.02 -14.93
CA THR A 23 2.72 -24.03 -15.99
C THR A 23 2.08 -22.82 -15.34
N LYS A 24 2.81 -21.71 -15.29
CA LYS A 24 2.23 -20.42 -14.92
C LYS A 24 1.00 -20.23 -15.81
N PRO A 25 -0.16 -19.81 -15.25
CA PRO A 25 -1.34 -19.57 -16.06
C PRO A 25 -0.95 -18.60 -17.18
N GLU A 26 -1.37 -18.91 -18.40
CA GLU A 26 -1.11 -18.07 -19.57
C GLU A 26 -1.81 -16.73 -19.35
N VAL A 27 -1.03 -15.65 -19.38
CA VAL A 27 -1.53 -14.28 -19.22
C VAL A 27 -1.65 -13.69 -20.61
N GLU A 28 -2.89 -13.41 -21.02
CA GLU A 28 -3.20 -12.78 -22.29
C GLU A 28 -3.40 -11.28 -22.09
N VAL A 29 -2.80 -10.46 -22.96
CA VAL A 29 -3.10 -9.02 -23.01
C VAL A 29 -4.39 -8.84 -23.79
N GLU A 30 -5.48 -8.54 -23.09
CA GLU A 30 -6.79 -8.30 -23.71
C GLU A 30 -6.85 -6.91 -24.37
N SER A 31 -6.26 -5.90 -23.76
CA SER A 31 -6.26 -4.54 -24.29
C SER A 31 -5.05 -3.74 -23.81
N PRO A 32 -4.10 -3.41 -24.69
CA PRO A 32 -2.91 -2.66 -24.31
C PRO A 32 -3.16 -1.16 -24.25
N ASN A 33 -2.32 -0.44 -23.48
CA ASN A 33 -2.21 1.02 -23.47
C ASN A 33 -3.52 1.78 -23.16
N LYS A 34 -4.36 1.20 -22.30
CA LYS A 34 -5.50 1.93 -21.74
C LYS A 34 -4.99 3.04 -20.83
N SER A 35 -5.83 4.05 -20.61
CA SER A 35 -5.52 5.11 -19.66
C SER A 35 -6.69 5.39 -18.74
N LYS A 36 -6.37 5.81 -17.52
CA LYS A 36 -7.33 6.31 -16.52
C LYS A 36 -6.66 7.38 -15.68
N THR A 37 -7.47 8.20 -15.02
CA THR A 37 -6.97 9.11 -13.99
C THR A 37 -6.94 8.37 -12.66
N LEU A 38 -5.80 8.45 -11.98
CA LEU A 38 -5.62 8.07 -10.58
C LEU A 38 -5.14 9.29 -9.81
N LYS A 39 -4.95 9.15 -8.49
CA LYS A 39 -4.30 10.17 -7.67
C LYS A 39 -2.86 9.79 -7.37
N HIS A 40 -2.05 10.75 -6.97
CA HIS A 40 -0.80 10.45 -6.27
C HIS A 40 -1.04 10.11 -4.81
N ASN A 41 -0.15 9.29 -4.26
CA ASN A 41 0.13 9.22 -2.83
C ASN A 41 0.76 10.54 -2.37
N TYR A 42 0.70 10.83 -1.08
CA TYR A 42 1.34 12.01 -0.53
C TYR A 42 2.80 11.73 -0.20
N ILE A 43 3.67 12.68 -0.51
CA ILE A 43 5.04 12.72 0.01
C ILE A 43 5.11 13.83 1.03
N VAL A 44 5.45 13.46 2.26
CA VAL A 44 5.66 14.40 3.36
C VAL A 44 7.16 14.61 3.50
N LEU A 45 7.60 15.86 3.54
CA LEU A 45 9.02 16.23 3.63
C LEU A 45 9.30 17.17 4.80
N ALA A 46 10.41 16.90 5.48
CA ALA A 46 10.97 17.75 6.52
C ALA A 46 12.50 17.72 6.47
N SER A 47 13.15 18.72 7.07
CA SER A 47 14.57 18.64 7.39
C SER A 47 14.77 17.78 8.63
N VAL A 48 15.89 17.05 8.69
CA VAL A 48 16.20 16.16 9.82
C VAL A 48 16.36 16.93 11.14
N ASP A 49 16.85 18.16 11.09
CA ASP A 49 17.05 19.03 12.26
C ASP A 49 15.86 19.96 12.57
N GLY A 50 14.79 19.91 11.76
CA GLY A 50 13.60 20.75 11.90
C GLY A 50 13.73 22.18 11.38
N SER A 51 14.86 22.55 10.77
CA SER A 51 15.06 23.85 10.13
C SER A 51 14.17 24.06 8.88
N ALA A 52 13.83 25.31 8.59
CA ALA A 52 13.15 25.67 7.35
C ALA A 52 14.18 25.82 6.23
N VAL A 53 14.16 24.90 5.25
CA VAL A 53 15.11 24.88 4.13
C VAL A 53 14.40 24.82 2.79
N GLU A 54 15.04 25.34 1.75
CA GLU A 54 14.51 25.33 0.39
C GLU A 54 14.72 23.98 -0.31
N VAL A 55 13.68 23.54 -1.00
CA VAL A 55 13.65 22.28 -1.75
C VAL A 55 12.94 22.54 -3.07
N GLU A 56 13.55 22.12 -4.18
CA GLU A 56 12.89 22.12 -5.48
C GLU A 56 12.27 20.74 -5.73
N VAL A 57 10.99 20.73 -6.09
CA VAL A 57 10.24 19.50 -6.41
C VAL A 57 9.74 19.58 -7.84
N SER A 58 9.84 18.48 -8.57
CA SER A 58 9.36 18.37 -9.94
C SER A 58 8.65 17.03 -10.13
N TYR A 59 7.37 17.06 -10.51
CA TYR A 59 6.56 15.85 -10.68
C TYR A 59 5.41 16.02 -11.68
N SER A 60 4.91 14.91 -12.21
CA SER A 60 3.89 14.94 -13.28
C SER A 60 2.47 14.97 -12.72
N VAL A 61 1.67 15.99 -13.03
CA VAL A 61 0.25 16.06 -12.67
C VAL A 61 -0.65 16.05 -13.90
N PHE A 62 -1.91 15.69 -13.72
CA PHE A 62 -2.93 15.74 -14.76
C PHE A 62 -3.93 16.86 -14.48
N VAL A 63 -4.18 17.68 -15.48
CA VAL A 63 -5.22 18.72 -15.46
C VAL A 63 -6.35 18.28 -16.37
N ALA A 64 -7.59 18.29 -15.87
CA ALA A 64 -8.75 17.91 -16.64
C ALA A 64 -8.84 18.72 -17.95
N GLY A 65 -9.04 18.02 -19.07
CA GLY A 65 -9.02 18.60 -20.42
C GLY A 65 -7.71 18.40 -21.18
N ASN A 66 -6.61 18.06 -20.50
CA ASN A 66 -5.36 17.73 -21.18
C ASN A 66 -5.39 16.32 -21.78
N SER A 67 -4.61 16.12 -22.85
CA SER A 67 -4.40 14.79 -23.45
C SER A 67 -3.36 13.96 -22.67
N GLU A 68 -2.38 14.62 -22.05
CA GLU A 68 -1.25 14.04 -21.34
C GLU A 68 -1.00 14.74 -19.99
N ASN A 69 -0.13 14.15 -19.16
CA ASN A 69 0.31 14.80 -17.94
C ASN A 69 1.22 16.00 -18.27
N ILE A 70 1.26 16.97 -17.37
CA ILE A 70 2.19 18.10 -17.39
C ILE A 70 3.17 17.96 -16.24
N VAL A 71 4.35 18.56 -16.37
CA VAL A 71 5.31 18.64 -15.27
C VAL A 71 5.04 19.90 -14.47
N LYS A 72 4.88 19.73 -13.16
CA LYS A 72 4.78 20.79 -12.17
C LYS A 72 6.14 20.88 -11.46
N THR A 73 6.74 22.06 -11.46
CA THR A 73 8.01 22.34 -10.77
C THR A 73 7.83 23.52 -9.84
N GLU A 74 8.20 23.36 -8.58
CA GLU A 74 8.02 24.37 -7.52
C GLU A 74 9.20 24.36 -6.55
N THR A 75 9.54 25.52 -5.99
CA THR A 75 10.45 25.64 -4.85
C THR A 75 9.61 25.87 -3.59
N LEU A 76 9.79 25.00 -2.59
CA LEU A 76 9.04 24.97 -1.34
C LEU A 76 9.99 25.05 -0.14
N THR A 77 9.48 25.48 1.01
CA THR A 77 10.23 25.54 2.26
C THR A 77 9.74 24.47 3.24
N THR A 78 10.64 23.68 3.82
CA THR A 78 10.26 22.63 4.78
C THR A 78 9.66 23.20 6.08
N PRO A 79 8.75 22.44 6.73
CA PRO A 79 8.18 21.17 6.27
C PRO A 79 6.97 21.38 5.32
N PHE A 80 6.79 20.49 4.34
CA PHE A 80 5.65 20.54 3.40
C PHE A 80 5.17 19.16 2.94
N VAL A 81 4.03 19.14 2.25
CA VAL A 81 3.44 17.94 1.63
C VAL A 81 3.19 18.20 0.15
N ILE A 82 3.53 17.23 -0.70
CA ILE A 82 3.13 17.19 -2.12
C ILE A 82 2.34 15.91 -2.40
N GLY A 83 1.69 15.83 -3.57
CA GLY A 83 0.88 14.70 -3.95
C GLY A 83 -0.61 14.88 -3.63
N GLY A 84 -1.40 13.86 -3.94
CA GLY A 84 -2.86 13.89 -3.90
C GLY A 84 -3.53 14.46 -5.16
N GLU A 85 -2.76 15.11 -6.03
CA GLU A 85 -3.23 15.54 -7.34
C GLU A 85 -3.57 14.35 -8.24
N ASP A 86 -4.39 14.63 -9.25
CA ASP A 86 -4.72 13.67 -10.29
C ASP A 86 -3.52 13.44 -11.20
N VAL A 87 -3.38 12.22 -11.70
CA VAL A 87 -2.37 11.81 -12.68
C VAL A 87 -2.97 10.82 -13.66
N LYS A 88 -2.68 10.99 -14.95
CA LYS A 88 -3.10 10.06 -15.99
C LYS A 88 -2.09 8.92 -16.07
N VAL A 89 -2.56 7.71 -15.84
CA VAL A 89 -1.74 6.49 -15.90
C VAL A 89 -2.03 5.73 -17.18
N VAL A 90 -1.04 4.96 -17.64
CA VAL A 90 -1.18 4.01 -18.75
C VAL A 90 -1.07 2.60 -18.19
N TYR A 91 -1.92 1.69 -18.68
CA TYR A 91 -1.95 0.31 -18.22
C TYR A 91 -2.38 -0.65 -19.32
N ASP A 92 -2.03 -1.92 -19.15
CA ASP A 92 -2.54 -3.02 -19.96
C ASP A 92 -3.64 -3.75 -19.20
N SER A 93 -4.71 -4.14 -19.90
CA SER A 93 -5.75 -5.04 -19.40
C SER A 93 -5.34 -6.47 -19.71
N LEU A 94 -5.22 -7.29 -18.68
CA LEU A 94 -4.72 -8.66 -18.73
C LEU A 94 -5.81 -9.63 -18.31
N THR A 95 -5.92 -10.76 -19.02
CA THR A 95 -6.72 -11.90 -18.58
C THR A 95 -5.85 -13.10 -18.29
N TYR A 96 -6.13 -13.79 -17.19
CA TYR A 96 -5.59 -15.13 -16.97
C TYR A 96 -6.73 -16.10 -16.65
N GLU A 97 -6.59 -17.33 -17.12
CA GLU A 97 -7.50 -18.41 -16.76
C GLU A 97 -6.96 -19.16 -15.54
N SER A 98 -7.75 -19.23 -14.48
CA SER A 98 -7.41 -20.06 -13.33
C SER A 98 -7.45 -21.54 -13.70
N HIS A 99 -6.79 -22.39 -12.91
CA HIS A 99 -6.85 -23.85 -13.07
C HIS A 99 -8.29 -24.43 -13.01
N MET A 100 -9.27 -23.64 -12.53
CA MET A 100 -10.70 -24.01 -12.52
C MET A 100 -11.49 -23.44 -13.71
N GLY A 101 -10.82 -22.96 -14.76
CA GLY A 101 -11.45 -22.42 -15.97
C GLY A 101 -12.09 -21.04 -15.81
N LYS A 102 -11.91 -20.38 -14.65
CA LYS A 102 -12.41 -19.01 -14.45
C LYS A 102 -11.43 -18.00 -15.01
N ARG A 103 -11.89 -17.15 -15.93
CA ARG A 103 -11.14 -15.99 -16.44
C ARG A 103 -11.16 -14.87 -15.41
N HIS A 104 -9.99 -14.32 -15.11
CA HIS A 104 -9.81 -13.19 -14.21
C HIS A 104 -9.21 -12.02 -14.99
N LEU A 105 -9.80 -10.83 -14.83
CA LEU A 105 -9.33 -9.59 -15.44
C LEU A 105 -8.54 -8.78 -14.42
N HIS A 106 -7.34 -8.35 -14.79
CA HIS A 106 -6.47 -7.49 -13.99
C HIS A 106 -5.86 -6.40 -14.85
N ASN A 107 -5.49 -5.26 -14.25
CA ASN A 107 -4.78 -4.21 -14.96
C ASN A 107 -3.34 -4.16 -14.50
N GLU A 108 -2.38 -4.05 -15.42
CA GLU A 108 -0.97 -3.85 -15.10
C GLU A 108 -0.52 -2.43 -15.49
N LEU A 109 -0.04 -1.66 -14.50
CA LEU A 109 0.49 -0.32 -14.72
C LEU A 109 1.78 -0.33 -15.54
N LYS A 110 1.84 0.55 -16.54
CA LYS A 110 3.08 0.95 -17.20
C LYS A 110 3.72 2.10 -16.44
N ARG A 111 4.58 1.71 -15.50
CA ARG A 111 5.42 2.64 -14.72
C ARG A 111 6.27 3.49 -15.68
N ASN A 112 6.21 4.81 -15.54
CA ASN A 112 7.03 5.74 -16.32
C ASN A 112 7.54 6.86 -15.42
N TYR A 113 8.87 6.94 -15.33
CA TYR A 113 9.59 7.84 -14.44
C TYR A 113 10.21 9.04 -15.17
N THR A 114 10.02 9.18 -16.48
CA THR A 114 10.50 10.34 -17.24
C THR A 114 9.49 11.49 -17.16
N PRO A 115 9.88 12.76 -17.43
CA PRO A 115 8.93 13.88 -17.49
C PRO A 115 7.63 13.54 -18.24
N LYS A 116 6.48 13.92 -17.67
CA LYS A 116 5.10 13.54 -18.09
C LYS A 116 4.70 12.07 -17.82
N GLY A 117 5.64 11.22 -17.42
CA GLY A 117 5.36 9.89 -16.87
C GLY A 117 4.67 9.99 -15.52
N ALA A 118 3.72 9.09 -15.24
CA ALA A 118 2.87 9.17 -14.06
C ALA A 118 3.60 8.98 -12.72
N ASP A 119 4.77 8.34 -12.74
CA ASP A 119 5.64 8.13 -11.57
C ASP A 119 6.84 9.10 -11.51
N TYR A 120 6.91 10.07 -12.43
CA TYR A 120 7.96 11.09 -12.41
C TYR A 120 7.86 11.91 -11.13
N LEU A 121 8.94 11.87 -10.36
CA LEU A 121 9.16 12.61 -9.13
C LEU A 121 10.66 12.86 -9.00
N GLU A 122 11.01 14.12 -8.83
CA GLU A 122 12.35 14.58 -8.51
C GLU A 122 12.26 15.54 -7.33
N ILE A 123 13.12 15.33 -6.34
CA ILE A 123 13.23 16.18 -5.15
C ILE A 123 14.69 16.57 -5.01
N LYS A 124 14.98 17.84 -5.19
CA LYS A 124 16.32 18.41 -5.12
C LYS A 124 16.46 19.20 -3.83
N ASN A 125 17.33 18.71 -2.95
CA ASN A 125 17.68 19.39 -1.72
C ASN A 125 18.64 20.54 -2.04
N LEU A 126 18.20 21.79 -1.84
CA LEU A 126 19.00 22.99 -2.12
C LEU A 126 19.81 23.45 -0.90
N SER A 127 19.79 22.67 0.18
CA SER A 127 20.31 23.06 1.48
C SER A 127 21.50 22.21 1.94
N ASN A 128 22.17 22.70 2.98
CA ASN A 128 23.26 22.00 3.66
C ASN A 128 22.78 21.06 4.78
N VAL A 129 21.48 20.78 4.84
CA VAL A 129 20.86 19.91 5.85
C VAL A 129 20.20 18.74 5.14
N ASP A 130 20.34 17.54 5.70
CA ASP A 130 19.66 16.35 5.17
C ASP A 130 18.13 16.50 5.31
N LEU A 131 17.40 16.00 4.31
CA LEU A 131 15.95 15.91 4.35
C LEU A 131 15.54 14.48 4.70
N GLU A 132 14.40 14.35 5.35
CA GLU A 132 13.66 13.10 5.47
C GLU A 132 12.34 13.20 4.69
N TYR A 133 11.92 12.08 4.13
CA TYR A 133 10.63 11.97 3.46
C TYR A 133 9.88 10.73 3.91
N CYS A 134 8.55 10.78 3.89
CA CYS A 134 7.72 9.58 3.95
C CYS A 134 6.62 9.58 2.90
N VAL A 135 6.12 8.38 2.57
CA VAL A 135 5.03 8.15 1.64
C VAL A 135 3.78 7.78 2.40
N VAL A 136 2.73 8.60 2.31
CA VAL A 136 1.41 8.35 2.88
C VAL A 136 0.44 8.00 1.76
N GLY A 137 -0.13 6.80 1.82
CA GLY A 137 -1.07 6.28 0.85
C GLY A 137 -2.37 7.09 0.79
N ASN A 138 -2.87 7.29 -0.42
CA ASN A 138 -4.09 8.06 -0.69
C ASN A 138 -5.28 7.14 -1.04
N GLN A 139 -5.24 5.86 -0.65
CA GLN A 139 -6.26 4.89 -1.03
C GLN A 139 -7.60 5.24 -0.38
N SER A 140 -8.69 5.08 -1.13
CA SER A 140 -10.04 5.21 -0.59
C SER A 140 -10.36 4.08 0.40
N LEU A 141 -11.14 4.38 1.43
CA LEU A 141 -11.74 3.37 2.30
C LEU A 141 -12.77 2.54 1.51
N LYS A 142 -12.72 1.21 1.64
CA LYS A 142 -13.65 0.27 0.99
C LYS A 142 -14.15 -0.74 2.00
N TYR A 143 -15.35 -1.26 1.75
CA TYR A 143 -16.02 -2.22 2.62
C TYR A 143 -16.18 -3.57 1.93
N TYR A 144 -16.28 -4.63 2.73
CA TYR A 144 -16.71 -5.91 2.23
C TYR A 144 -18.20 -5.85 1.84
N THR A 145 -18.59 -6.68 0.89
CA THR A 145 -20.02 -6.91 0.65
C THR A 145 -20.58 -7.75 1.79
N THR A 146 -21.86 -7.54 2.12
CA THR A 146 -22.55 -8.34 3.14
C THR A 146 -22.52 -9.83 2.82
N LYS A 147 -22.71 -10.19 1.55
CA LYS A 147 -22.58 -11.56 1.04
C LYS A 147 -21.20 -12.15 1.34
N TYR A 148 -20.13 -11.42 1.07
CA TYR A 148 -18.78 -11.91 1.34
C TYR A 148 -18.55 -12.13 2.83
N ILE A 149 -19.07 -11.25 3.69
CA ILE A 149 -19.01 -11.42 5.14
C ILE A 149 -19.72 -12.70 5.57
N ASP A 150 -20.94 -12.93 5.09
CA ASP A 150 -21.73 -14.09 5.49
C ASP A 150 -21.18 -15.44 4.98
N GLU A 151 -20.55 -15.44 3.80
CA GLU A 151 -20.02 -16.66 3.19
C GLU A 151 -18.57 -16.97 3.59
N TRP A 152 -17.75 -15.94 3.83
CA TRP A 152 -16.29 -16.11 3.88
C TRP A 152 -15.61 -15.50 5.12
N ILE A 153 -16.26 -14.57 5.83
CA ILE A 153 -15.66 -13.94 7.02
C ILE A 153 -16.35 -14.43 8.29
N ASN A 154 -15.69 -15.33 9.01
CA ASN A 154 -16.22 -15.88 10.25
C ASN A 154 -15.97 -14.96 11.46
N MET A 155 -16.64 -13.80 11.51
CA MET A 155 -16.65 -12.97 12.71
C MET A 155 -17.67 -13.50 13.73
N SER A 156 -17.27 -13.61 15.00
CA SER A 156 -18.10 -14.18 16.07
C SER A 156 -19.34 -13.34 16.39
N ASN A 157 -19.23 -12.02 16.30
CA ASN A 157 -20.32 -11.07 16.53
C ASN A 157 -20.98 -10.55 15.24
N ARG A 158 -20.80 -11.21 14.08
CA ARG A 158 -21.29 -10.73 12.76
C ARG A 158 -22.78 -10.42 12.69
N HIS A 159 -23.57 -10.99 13.59
CA HIS A 159 -25.03 -10.80 13.66
C HIS A 159 -25.44 -9.53 14.45
N LEU A 160 -24.49 -8.89 15.15
CA LEU A 160 -24.72 -7.74 16.03
C LEU A 160 -24.17 -6.42 15.46
N ILE A 161 -23.62 -6.45 14.24
CA ILE A 161 -22.91 -5.32 13.64
C ILE A 161 -23.55 -4.88 12.32
N ASP A 162 -23.29 -3.65 11.91
CA ASP A 162 -23.58 -3.17 10.57
C ASP A 162 -22.52 -3.69 9.58
N LYS A 163 -22.86 -4.79 8.89
CA LYS A 163 -21.99 -5.45 7.91
C LYS A 163 -21.58 -4.54 6.75
N SER A 164 -22.37 -3.51 6.43
CA SER A 164 -22.04 -2.58 5.35
C SER A 164 -20.83 -1.68 5.66
N LYS A 165 -20.39 -1.66 6.92
CA LYS A 165 -19.28 -0.85 7.42
C LYS A 165 -18.05 -1.66 7.81
N VAL A 166 -18.00 -2.95 7.46
CA VAL A 166 -16.82 -3.78 7.72
C VAL A 166 -15.74 -3.47 6.69
N VAL A 167 -14.62 -2.94 7.16
CA VAL A 167 -13.52 -2.45 6.31
C VAL A 167 -12.89 -3.62 5.56
N LYS A 168 -12.80 -3.47 4.24
CA LYS A 168 -12.01 -4.31 3.35
C LYS A 168 -10.64 -3.70 3.10
N TYR A 169 -10.61 -2.44 2.64
CA TYR A 169 -9.38 -1.71 2.33
C TYR A 169 -9.43 -0.32 2.98
N SER A 170 -8.26 0.20 3.37
CA SER A 170 -8.09 1.54 3.95
C SER A 170 -6.85 2.21 3.35
N PRO A 171 -6.68 3.53 3.54
CA PRO A 171 -5.39 4.17 3.29
C PRO A 171 -4.27 3.49 4.09
N ILE A 172 -3.09 3.41 3.49
CA ILE A 172 -1.89 2.77 4.04
C ILE A 172 -0.88 3.87 4.39
N PRO A 173 -0.13 3.78 5.51
CA PRO A 173 -0.20 2.76 6.56
C PRO A 173 -1.19 3.10 7.68
N ILE A 174 -1.44 2.13 8.54
CA ILE A 174 -2.22 2.24 9.77
C ILE A 174 -1.28 2.46 10.96
N TYR A 175 -1.58 3.48 11.76
CA TYR A 175 -0.98 3.78 13.06
C TYR A 175 -2.08 3.76 14.12
N LYS A 176 -1.99 2.88 15.13
CA LYS A 176 -2.96 2.82 16.25
C LYS A 176 -4.42 2.82 15.80
N ALA A 177 -4.76 1.83 14.97
CA ALA A 177 -6.07 1.66 14.33
C ALA A 177 -6.52 2.84 13.44
N THR A 178 -5.63 3.76 13.08
CA THR A 178 -5.95 4.94 12.25
C THR A 178 -5.08 4.98 11.02
N PRO A 179 -5.65 5.08 9.81
CA PRO A 179 -4.87 5.40 8.61
C PRO A 179 -4.11 6.73 8.79
N VAL A 180 -2.80 6.72 8.57
CA VAL A 180 -1.95 7.92 8.74
C VAL A 180 -2.44 9.09 7.88
N LEU A 181 -3.04 8.80 6.72
CA LEU A 181 -3.71 9.79 5.88
C LEU A 181 -4.69 10.67 6.67
N TYR A 182 -5.48 10.08 7.57
CA TYR A 182 -6.50 10.81 8.34
C TYR A 182 -5.92 11.60 9.52
N LEU A 183 -4.69 11.30 9.94
CA LEU A 183 -3.95 12.12 10.88
C LEU A 183 -3.32 13.33 10.18
N LEU A 184 -2.75 13.11 8.98
CA LEU A 184 -2.14 14.15 8.16
C LEU A 184 -3.18 15.10 7.53
N LYS A 185 -4.28 14.54 7.04
CA LYS A 185 -5.36 15.22 6.32
C LYS A 185 -6.73 14.77 6.86
N PRO A 186 -7.12 15.22 8.07
CA PRO A 186 -8.39 14.82 8.69
C PRO A 186 -9.62 15.24 7.87
N GLU A 187 -9.49 16.23 6.98
CA GLU A 187 -10.53 16.61 6.02
C GLU A 187 -10.89 15.50 5.02
N LEU A 188 -10.00 14.51 4.82
CA LEU A 188 -10.22 13.35 3.97
C LEU A 188 -10.78 12.14 4.74
N ALA A 189 -10.86 12.22 6.07
CA ALA A 189 -11.43 11.15 6.88
C ALA A 189 -12.95 11.10 6.69
N PRO A 190 -13.56 9.91 6.62
CA PRO A 190 -14.97 9.76 6.27
C PRO A 190 -15.94 10.19 7.39
N GLN A 191 -15.44 10.54 8.59
CA GLN A 191 -16.24 11.00 9.74
C GLN A 191 -17.32 10.02 10.20
N ILE A 192 -16.98 8.72 10.20
CA ILE A 192 -17.87 7.62 10.55
C ILE A 192 -17.16 6.60 11.44
N ASP A 193 -17.95 5.80 12.15
CA ASP A 193 -17.44 4.58 12.78
C ASP A 193 -17.50 3.41 11.80
N VAL A 194 -16.49 2.55 11.87
CA VAL A 194 -16.34 1.38 11.01
C VAL A 194 -16.07 0.13 11.83
N TYR A 195 -16.28 -1.04 11.23
CA TYR A 195 -15.96 -2.32 11.85
C TYR A 195 -14.71 -2.92 11.23
N VAL A 196 -13.80 -3.39 12.07
CA VAL A 196 -12.56 -4.03 11.66
C VAL A 196 -12.54 -5.47 12.21
N PRO A 197 -12.34 -6.51 11.37
CA PRO A 197 -12.07 -7.85 11.87
C PRO A 197 -10.84 -7.81 12.78
N TRP A 198 -11.01 -8.23 14.03
CA TRP A 198 -9.99 -8.10 15.07
C TRP A 198 -9.53 -9.46 15.54
N VAL A 199 -8.30 -9.84 15.22
CA VAL A 199 -7.77 -11.15 15.60
C VAL A 199 -7.47 -11.19 17.10
N ILE A 200 -8.01 -12.20 17.78
CA ILE A 200 -7.68 -12.52 19.17
C ILE A 200 -7.02 -13.88 19.20
N GLY A 201 -5.82 -13.97 19.76
CA GLY A 201 -5.09 -15.21 19.83
C GLY A 201 -3.62 -14.99 20.14
N TYR A 202 -2.79 -15.85 19.58
CA TYR A 202 -1.35 -15.79 19.73
C TYR A 202 -0.65 -16.28 18.46
N CYS A 203 0.37 -15.55 18.01
CA CYS A 203 1.25 -15.96 16.92
C CYS A 203 2.70 -16.00 17.41
N ASN A 204 3.40 -17.11 17.19
CA ASN A 204 4.81 -17.28 17.57
C ASN A 204 5.79 -17.12 16.38
N GLY A 205 5.33 -16.54 15.28
CA GLY A 205 6.11 -16.39 14.05
C GLY A 205 6.18 -17.61 13.13
N ILE A 206 5.77 -18.79 13.61
CA ILE A 206 5.70 -20.03 12.82
C ILE A 206 4.25 -20.43 12.59
N SER A 207 3.42 -20.30 13.63
CA SER A 207 1.99 -20.56 13.56
C SER A 207 1.21 -19.50 14.35
N CYS A 208 -0.03 -19.31 13.92
CA CYS A 208 -1.01 -18.50 14.60
C CYS A 208 -2.12 -19.41 15.14
N SER A 209 -2.45 -19.26 16.42
CA SER A 209 -3.66 -19.83 17.01
C SER A 209 -4.65 -18.69 17.21
N ILE A 210 -5.65 -18.64 16.34
CA ILE A 210 -6.74 -17.66 16.42
C ILE A 210 -7.84 -18.27 17.30
N SER A 211 -8.06 -17.65 18.46
CA SER A 211 -9.08 -18.05 19.43
C SER A 211 -10.45 -17.43 19.14
N ASP A 212 -10.46 -16.21 18.62
CA ASP A 212 -11.67 -15.50 18.20
C ASP A 212 -11.32 -14.41 17.17
N MET A 213 -12.30 -13.94 16.42
CA MET A 213 -12.17 -12.83 15.48
C MET A 213 -13.45 -11.97 15.46
N PRO A 214 -13.76 -11.21 16.52
CA PRO A 214 -14.90 -10.29 16.49
C PRO A 214 -14.64 -9.13 15.52
N ALA A 215 -15.70 -8.48 15.06
CA ALA A 215 -15.60 -7.16 14.45
C ALA A 215 -15.54 -6.10 15.57
N LYS A 216 -14.44 -5.37 15.66
CA LYS A 216 -14.25 -4.27 16.62
C LYS A 216 -14.67 -2.95 15.97
N LEU A 217 -15.41 -2.13 16.71
CA LEU A 217 -15.75 -0.78 16.29
C LEU A 217 -14.50 0.11 16.39
N VAL A 218 -14.20 0.84 15.32
CA VAL A 218 -13.10 1.79 15.20
C VAL A 218 -13.68 3.11 14.72
N SER A 219 -13.48 4.19 15.49
CA SER A 219 -13.96 5.50 15.09
C SER A 219 -12.99 6.15 14.11
N LEU A 220 -13.48 6.66 12.98
CA LEU A 220 -12.73 7.49 12.05
C LEU A 220 -13.32 8.91 12.02
N LYS A 221 -13.74 9.40 13.20
CA LYS A 221 -14.42 10.67 13.39
C LYS A 221 -13.68 11.54 14.40
N ALA A 222 -13.33 12.76 14.03
CA ALA A 222 -12.72 13.68 14.98
C ALA A 222 -13.65 13.94 16.20
N PRO A 223 -13.12 14.02 17.44
CA PRO A 223 -11.70 13.98 17.76
C PRO A 223 -11.12 12.57 18.01
N ILE A 224 -11.91 11.50 17.89
CA ILE A 224 -11.46 10.13 18.18
C ILE A 224 -11.17 9.39 16.88
N LEU A 225 -9.88 9.21 16.57
CA LEU A 225 -9.44 8.45 15.42
C LEU A 225 -8.74 7.19 15.92
N GLY A 226 -9.37 6.03 15.71
CA GLY A 226 -8.90 4.75 16.20
C GLY A 226 -8.65 4.77 17.71
N GLU A 227 -7.39 4.56 18.10
CA GLU A 227 -6.95 4.60 19.50
C GLU A 227 -6.38 5.97 19.91
N MET A 228 -6.47 6.96 19.03
CA MET A 228 -5.93 8.30 19.20
C MET A 228 -7.03 9.32 19.47
N THR A 229 -6.68 10.33 20.25
CA THR A 229 -7.46 11.58 20.34
C THR A 229 -6.72 12.67 19.56
N ALA A 230 -7.28 13.07 18.42
CA ALA A 230 -6.76 14.10 17.54
C ALA A 230 -7.75 15.27 17.49
N THR A 231 -7.52 16.27 18.36
CA THR A 231 -8.31 17.52 18.38
C THR A 231 -7.84 18.54 17.34
N ALA A 232 -6.72 18.26 16.67
CA ALA A 232 -6.16 19.02 15.56
C ALA A 232 -5.45 18.06 14.59
N PRO A 233 -5.28 18.43 13.30
CA PRO A 233 -4.43 17.69 12.38
C PRO A 233 -3.02 17.48 12.94
N PHE A 234 -2.41 16.33 12.67
CA PHE A 234 -1.03 16.09 13.07
C PHE A 234 -0.10 16.99 12.24
N SER A 235 0.87 17.60 12.90
CA SER A 235 1.92 18.35 12.22
C SER A 235 2.83 17.40 11.44
N ILE A 236 3.49 17.91 10.39
CA ILE A 236 4.45 17.14 9.61
C ILE A 236 5.55 16.51 10.50
N PRO A 237 6.16 17.23 11.47
CA PRO A 237 7.10 16.60 12.41
C PRO A 237 6.51 15.43 13.21
N GLN A 238 5.23 15.48 13.60
CA GLN A 238 4.57 14.34 14.26
C GLN A 238 4.44 13.15 13.32
N ILE A 239 4.05 13.37 12.06
CA ILE A 239 3.97 12.31 11.05
C ILE A 239 5.36 11.71 10.77
N MET A 240 6.39 12.54 10.58
CA MET A 240 7.78 12.07 10.44
C MET A 240 8.24 11.27 11.64
N GLY A 241 7.91 11.69 12.86
CA GLY A 241 8.23 10.97 14.09
C GLY A 241 7.69 9.53 14.10
N ILE A 242 6.47 9.31 13.58
CA ILE A 242 5.87 7.97 13.46
C ILE A 242 6.66 7.10 12.48
N TYR A 243 6.99 7.62 11.29
CA TYR A 243 7.78 6.87 10.31
C TYR A 243 9.21 6.61 10.79
N ARG A 244 9.84 7.57 11.47
CA ARG A 244 11.17 7.38 12.05
C ARG A 244 11.16 6.28 13.10
N GLN A 245 10.14 6.24 13.95
CA GLN A 245 9.97 5.17 14.94
C GLN A 245 9.81 3.81 14.25
N GLU A 246 8.96 3.73 13.22
CA GLU A 246 8.79 2.52 12.41
C GLU A 246 10.10 2.05 11.78
N TYR A 247 10.83 2.94 11.12
CA TYR A 247 12.06 2.61 10.41
C TYR A 247 13.28 2.42 11.32
N THR A 248 13.13 2.66 12.63
CA THR A 248 14.15 2.40 13.66
C THR A 248 13.85 1.11 14.44
N ASN A 249 12.60 0.92 14.86
CA ASN A 249 12.22 -0.12 15.81
C ASN A 249 11.15 -1.10 15.29
N GLY A 250 10.45 -0.77 14.20
CA GLY A 250 9.25 -1.47 13.74
C GLY A 250 8.05 -1.31 14.67
N TYR A 251 7.08 -2.21 14.51
CA TYR A 251 5.86 -2.36 15.31
C TYR A 251 4.96 -1.10 15.41
N THR A 252 5.18 -0.10 14.56
CA THR A 252 4.53 1.20 14.67
C THR A 252 3.49 1.40 13.57
N LEU A 253 3.87 1.10 12.33
CA LEU A 253 3.03 1.24 11.14
C LEU A 253 2.71 -0.12 10.56
N PHE A 254 1.50 -0.28 10.03
CA PHE A 254 1.05 -1.54 9.46
C PHE A 254 0.39 -1.32 8.10
N GLU A 255 0.50 -2.31 7.23
CA GLU A 255 0.00 -2.23 5.85
C GLU A 255 -1.52 -2.11 5.79
N ASP A 256 -2.21 -2.84 6.63
CA ASP A 256 -3.67 -2.83 6.74
C ASP A 256 -4.11 -3.33 8.13
N TYR A 257 -5.42 -3.44 8.32
CA TYR A 257 -5.99 -3.84 9.60
C TYR A 257 -5.71 -5.32 9.94
N ASP A 258 -5.51 -6.18 8.96
CA ASP A 258 -5.15 -7.58 9.19
C ASP A 258 -3.74 -7.67 9.80
N ARG A 259 -2.78 -6.96 9.19
CA ARG A 259 -1.42 -6.82 9.73
C ARG A 259 -1.40 -6.12 11.08
N TYR A 260 -2.17 -5.04 11.24
CA TYR A 260 -2.22 -4.30 12.49
C TYR A 260 -2.72 -5.16 13.64
N THR A 261 -3.83 -5.89 13.45
CA THR A 261 -4.42 -6.72 14.51
C THR A 261 -3.61 -7.97 14.79
N THR A 262 -3.10 -8.64 13.75
CA THR A 262 -2.17 -9.77 13.90
C THR A 262 -0.87 -9.33 14.60
N GLY A 263 -0.36 -8.14 14.26
CA GLY A 263 0.81 -7.55 14.91
C GLY A 263 0.63 -7.30 16.42
N GLN A 264 -0.61 -7.13 16.91
CA GLN A 264 -0.87 -7.01 18.35
C GLN A 264 -0.72 -8.32 19.11
N ILE A 265 -0.82 -9.46 18.44
CA ILE A 265 -0.76 -10.80 19.05
C ILE A 265 0.47 -11.61 18.61
N SER A 266 1.31 -11.03 17.76
CA SER A 266 2.44 -11.69 17.14
C SER A 266 3.74 -11.39 17.86
N SER A 267 4.56 -12.44 18.05
CA SER A 267 5.94 -12.29 18.49
C SER A 267 6.90 -11.88 17.37
N VAL A 268 6.46 -11.93 16.10
CA VAL A 268 7.24 -11.43 14.96
C VAL A 268 6.79 -10.05 14.55
N ASN A 269 7.72 -9.31 13.95
CA ASN A 269 7.43 -8.00 13.45
C ASN A 269 6.56 -8.10 12.20
N GLU A 270 5.31 -7.64 12.29
CA GLU A 270 4.32 -7.56 11.20
C GLU A 270 4.17 -6.12 10.68
N SER A 271 5.04 -5.22 11.13
CA SER A 271 5.00 -3.81 10.74
C SER A 271 5.49 -3.58 9.31
N LEU A 272 5.24 -2.36 8.83
CA LEU A 272 5.52 -1.91 7.47
C LEU A 272 6.99 -2.15 7.06
N ILE A 273 7.95 -1.89 7.95
CA ILE A 273 9.39 -2.08 7.69
C ILE A 273 9.76 -3.55 7.49
N SER A 274 8.99 -4.47 8.08
CA SER A 274 9.18 -5.92 7.97
C SER A 274 8.40 -6.56 6.82
N SER A 275 7.71 -5.75 6.00
CA SER A 275 6.99 -6.24 4.84
C SER A 275 7.92 -7.02 3.91
N ARG A 276 7.40 -8.12 3.35
CA ARG A 276 8.17 -8.99 2.43
C ARG A 276 8.39 -8.35 1.05
N TYR A 277 7.90 -7.13 0.85
CA TYR A 277 7.87 -6.41 -0.42
C TYR A 277 8.82 -5.20 -0.42
N ASN A 278 10.04 -5.38 0.13
CA ASN A 278 11.06 -4.36 0.40
C ASN A 278 11.60 -3.57 -0.81
N ASP A 279 11.07 -3.77 -2.01
CA ASP A 279 11.51 -3.05 -3.20
C ASP A 279 10.97 -1.60 -3.25
N VAL A 280 9.96 -1.27 -2.42
CA VAL A 280 9.39 0.07 -2.29
C VAL A 280 9.78 0.71 -0.96
N LYS A 281 10.24 1.97 -1.01
CA LYS A 281 10.57 2.78 0.16
C LYS A 281 9.39 3.66 0.55
N HIS A 282 8.91 3.52 1.79
CA HIS A 282 7.91 4.43 2.39
C HIS A 282 8.52 5.51 3.29
N TYR A 283 9.82 5.43 3.55
CA TYR A 283 10.60 6.42 4.29
C TYR A 283 12.04 6.45 3.76
N GLY A 284 12.69 7.61 3.81
CA GLY A 284 14.09 7.73 3.45
C GLY A 284 14.68 9.10 3.75
N VAL A 285 15.98 9.21 3.52
CA VAL A 285 16.76 10.44 3.70
C VAL A 285 17.32 10.88 2.35
N ILE A 286 17.27 12.18 2.08
CA ILE A 286 17.90 12.83 0.93
C ILE A 286 19.04 13.69 1.49
N PRO A 287 20.30 13.32 1.24
CA PRO A 287 21.42 14.08 1.78
C PRO A 287 21.43 15.53 1.31
N SER A 288 22.10 16.38 2.08
CA SER A 288 22.39 17.78 1.72
C SER A 288 22.92 17.91 0.29
N ASN A 289 22.42 18.90 -0.44
CA ASN A 289 22.80 19.20 -1.83
C ASN A 289 22.65 18.02 -2.82
N GLN A 290 21.82 17.01 -2.50
CA GLN A 290 21.56 15.87 -3.39
C GLN A 290 20.15 15.93 -4.00
N THR A 291 19.99 15.23 -5.12
CA THR A 291 18.71 15.02 -5.78
C THR A 291 18.26 13.57 -5.63
N LEU A 292 17.03 13.39 -5.19
CA LEU A 292 16.31 12.14 -5.28
C LEU A 292 15.49 12.12 -6.57
N SER A 293 15.88 11.32 -7.55
CA SER A 293 15.07 11.02 -8.74
C SER A 293 14.40 9.66 -8.56
N ASN A 294 13.08 9.60 -8.73
CA ASN A 294 12.36 8.32 -8.64
C ASN A 294 12.72 7.41 -9.82
N SER A 295 13.26 6.24 -9.52
CA SER A 295 13.60 5.19 -10.49
C SER A 295 12.85 3.88 -10.22
N GLY A 296 11.81 3.95 -9.38
CA GLY A 296 10.99 2.81 -8.96
C GLY A 296 11.01 2.54 -7.47
N GLN A 297 11.92 3.16 -6.72
CA GLN A 297 11.99 3.03 -5.27
C GLN A 297 10.83 3.70 -4.53
N ILE A 298 10.13 4.67 -5.14
CA ILE A 298 8.92 5.28 -4.56
C ILE A 298 7.71 4.92 -5.41
N TRP A 299 6.66 4.44 -4.74
CA TRP A 299 5.37 4.22 -5.36
C TRP A 299 4.49 5.47 -5.25
N PHE A 300 4.60 6.37 -6.23
CA PHE A 300 3.95 7.67 -6.16
C PHE A 300 2.49 7.63 -6.64
N ILE A 301 2.12 6.71 -7.52
CA ILE A 301 0.73 6.51 -7.96
C ILE A 301 -0.08 5.80 -6.88
N ASN A 302 -1.28 6.28 -6.58
CA ASN A 302 -2.20 5.65 -5.64
C ASN A 302 -2.82 4.38 -6.24
N THR A 303 -2.14 3.25 -6.05
CA THR A 303 -2.74 1.92 -6.19
C THR A 303 -2.45 1.13 -4.93
N ARG A 304 -3.42 0.34 -4.46
CA ARG A 304 -3.25 -0.43 -3.21
C ARG A 304 -2.06 -1.39 -3.29
N GLN A 305 -2.06 -2.21 -4.34
CA GLN A 305 -1.03 -3.22 -4.59
C GLN A 305 0.35 -2.61 -4.87
N GLY A 306 0.36 -1.37 -5.34
CA GLY A 306 1.57 -0.62 -5.59
C GLY A 306 2.37 -0.28 -4.35
N PHE A 307 1.69 -0.09 -3.22
CA PHE A 307 2.35 0.03 -1.93
C PHE A 307 3.21 -1.21 -1.59
N TYR A 308 2.97 -2.35 -2.26
CA TYR A 308 3.75 -3.59 -2.17
C TYR A 308 4.65 -3.84 -3.39
N GLY A 309 4.89 -2.82 -4.23
CA GLY A 309 5.69 -2.94 -5.45
C GLY A 309 5.00 -3.67 -6.61
N SER A 310 3.71 -4.02 -6.48
CA SER A 310 2.99 -4.71 -7.54
C SER A 310 2.36 -3.70 -8.52
N LYS A 311 2.58 -3.96 -9.82
CA LYS A 311 1.99 -3.19 -10.92
C LYS A 311 0.52 -3.53 -11.16
N ILE A 312 0.02 -4.61 -10.56
CA ILE A 312 -1.36 -5.07 -10.74
C ILE A 312 -2.31 -4.21 -9.93
N PHE A 313 -3.43 -3.78 -10.51
CA PHE A 313 -4.49 -3.08 -9.78
C PHE A 313 -5.88 -3.44 -10.32
N GLU A 314 -6.91 -3.31 -9.47
CA GLU A 314 -8.28 -3.67 -9.81
C GLU A 314 -8.96 -2.55 -10.63
N GLN A 315 -9.81 -2.93 -11.61
CA GLN A 315 -10.54 -1.97 -12.45
C GLN A 315 -11.69 -1.27 -11.70
N TYR A 316 -12.29 -1.94 -10.73
CA TYR A 316 -13.55 -1.52 -10.10
C TYR A 316 -13.33 -1.01 -8.69
N GLY A 317 -13.39 0.32 -8.55
CA GLY A 317 -13.60 0.96 -7.26
C GLY A 317 -12.42 0.94 -6.31
N GLU A 318 -11.23 1.35 -6.77
CA GLU A 318 -10.42 2.31 -5.98
C GLU A 318 -11.15 3.66 -5.92
#